data_AF-A0A932T9W0-F1
#
_entry.id   AF-A0A932T9W0-F1
#
_cell.length_a   1.000
_cell.length_b   1.000
_cell.length_c   1.000
_cell.angle_alpha   90.00
_cell.angle_beta   90.00
_cell.angle_gamma   90.00
#
_symmetry.space_group_name_H-M   'P 1'
#
loop_
_entity.id
_entity.type
_entity.pdbx_description
1 polymer ?
#
loop_
_entity_poly.entity_id
_entity_poly.type
_entity_poly.pdbx_seq_one_letter_code
_entity_poly.pdbx_strand_id
1 'polypeptide(L)'
;VWIVVADEEYPIVIGKRGMNARLIGQMIGKEIDVQKLGEYHKVLTVQMAEYAEDLDPIYDEKLRIEGVSNLILDSLISAGFDTLRKFMQVEPSELTSKVPGVNFYDLADKIVEQIRKRKA
;
A
#
# COMPACT_ATOMS: atom_id res chain seq x y z
N VAL A 1 -7.84 -9.21 13.81
CA VAL A 1 -7.97 -7.84 13.27
C VAL A 1 -6.57 -7.32 13.12
N TRP A 2 -6.19 -6.96 11.91
CA TRP A 2 -4.87 -6.41 11.65
C TRP A 2 -4.99 -4.90 11.53
N ILE A 3 -4.14 -4.17 12.25
CA ILE A 3 -4.11 -2.71 12.25
C ILE A 3 -2.69 -2.23 11.96
N VAL A 4 -2.59 -1.22 11.09
CA VAL A 4 -1.33 -0.53 10.80
C VAL A 4 -1.36 0.82 11.50
N VAL A 5 -0.29 1.13 12.22
CA VAL A 5 -0.20 2.34 13.06
C VAL A 5 1.10 3.08 12.81
N ALA A 6 1.12 4.38 13.06
CA ALA A 6 2.35 5.17 12.99
C ALA A 6 3.41 4.59 13.94
N ASP A 7 4.67 4.66 13.52
CA ASP A 7 5.79 4.04 14.23
C ASP A 7 5.94 4.58 15.67
N GLU A 8 5.63 5.86 15.87
CA GLU A 8 5.65 6.56 17.17
C GLU A 8 4.49 6.12 18.08
N GLU A 9 3.36 5.72 17.51
CA GLU A 9 2.16 5.31 18.23
C GLU A 9 2.17 3.81 18.55
N TYR A 10 2.97 3.02 17.83
CA TYR A 10 3.09 1.57 18.02
C TYR A 10 3.26 1.13 19.48
N PRO A 11 4.14 1.75 20.31
CA PRO A 11 4.29 1.36 21.71
C PRO A 11 3.05 1.64 22.56
N ILE A 12 2.30 2.69 22.23
CA ILE A 12 1.07 3.09 22.93
C ILE A 12 -0.05 2.09 22.62
N VAL A 13 -0.17 1.70 21.34
CA VAL A 13 -1.19 0.76 20.86
C VAL A 13 -0.96 -0.64 21.40
N ILE A 14 0.29 -1.13 21.39
CA ILE A 14 0.66 -2.42 21.99
C ILE A 14 0.50 -2.36 23.52
N GLY A 15 0.92 -1.26 24.15
CA GLY A 15 0.96 -1.09 25.59
C GLY A 15 2.05 -1.96 26.26
N LYS A 16 2.23 -1.82 27.58
CA LYS A 16 3.24 -2.60 28.30
C LYS A 16 2.97 -4.10 28.14
N ARG A 17 3.94 -4.83 27.57
CA ARG A 17 3.86 -6.29 27.30
C ARG A 17 2.63 -6.70 26.46
N GLY A 18 2.17 -5.86 25.52
CA GLY A 18 1.02 -6.20 24.68
C GLY A 18 -0.33 -6.13 25.39
N MET A 19 -0.37 -5.58 26.60
CA MET A 19 -1.58 -5.58 27.42
C MET A 19 -2.72 -4.79 26.80
N ASN A 20 -2.42 -3.68 26.12
CA ASN A 20 -3.46 -2.83 25.54
C ASN A 20 -4.13 -3.55 24.36
N ALA A 21 -3.34 -4.02 23.38
CA ALA A 21 -3.84 -4.82 22.27
C ALA A 21 -4.61 -6.07 22.73
N ARG A 22 -4.15 -6.75 23.79
CA ARG A 22 -4.84 -7.92 24.36
C ARG A 22 -6.20 -7.56 24.97
N LEU A 23 -6.27 -6.50 25.78
CA LEU A 23 -7.51 -6.07 26.44
C LEU A 23 -8.55 -5.60 25.41
N ILE A 24 -8.13 -4.79 24.44
CA ILE A 24 -9.02 -4.36 23.35
C ILE A 24 -9.48 -5.60 22.57
N GLY A 25 -8.57 -6.55 22.28
CA GLY A 25 -8.90 -7.80 21.61
C GLY A 25 -9.96 -8.63 22.34
N GLN A 26 -9.85 -8.72 23.67
CA GLN A 26 -10.87 -9.37 24.51
C GLN A 26 -12.21 -8.64 24.46
N MET A 27 -12.22 -7.31 24.49
CA MET A 27 -13.45 -6.51 24.41
C MET A 27 -14.18 -6.66 23.08
N ILE A 28 -13.44 -6.75 21.97
CA ILE A 28 -14.02 -6.94 20.63
C ILE A 28 -14.23 -8.43 20.27
N GLY A 29 -13.78 -9.35 21.13
CA GLY A 29 -13.81 -10.79 20.87
C GLY A 29 -12.94 -11.25 19.69
N LYS A 30 -11.88 -10.51 19.35
CA LYS A 30 -10.97 -10.81 18.23
C LYS A 30 -9.53 -10.56 18.63
N GLU A 31 -8.61 -11.37 18.13
CA GLU A 31 -7.18 -11.10 18.27
C GLU A 31 -6.79 -9.85 17.49
N ILE A 32 -5.93 -9.01 18.06
CA ILE A 32 -5.42 -7.79 17.43
C ILE A 32 -3.95 -8.00 17.12
N ASP A 33 -3.64 -7.89 15.83
CA ASP A 33 -2.27 -7.84 15.34
C ASP A 33 -1.95 -6.40 14.93
N VAL A 34 -0.83 -5.88 15.41
CA VAL A 34 -0.43 -4.48 15.22
C VAL A 34 0.85 -4.47 14.43
N GLN A 35 0.88 -3.72 13.34
CA GLN A 35 2.05 -3.54 12.51
C GLN A 35 2.42 -2.06 12.43
N LYS A 36 3.72 -1.77 12.36
CA LYS A 36 4.21 -0.41 12.13
C LYS A 36 4.00 -0.01 10.67
N LEU A 37 3.65 1.26 10.46
CA LEU A 37 3.46 1.84 9.14
C LEU A 37 4.75 1.74 8.30
N GLY A 38 5.90 2.02 8.91
CA GLY A 38 7.20 1.92 8.24
C GLY A 38 7.54 0.49 7.81
N GLU A 39 7.15 -0.53 8.58
CA GLU A 39 7.33 -1.94 8.21
C GLU A 39 6.37 -2.33 7.08
N TYR A 40 5.11 -1.91 7.18
CA TYR A 40 4.11 -2.14 6.16
C TYR A 40 4.51 -1.52 4.80
N HIS A 41 5.01 -0.28 4.81
CA HIS A 41 5.54 0.37 3.61
C HIS A 41 6.69 -0.41 2.97
N LYS A 42 7.61 -0.97 3.75
CA LYS A 42 8.70 -1.81 3.21
C LYS A 42 8.15 -3.07 2.53
N VAL A 43 7.17 -3.73 3.15
CA VAL A 43 6.53 -4.91 2.57
C VAL A 43 5.84 -4.56 1.25
N LEU A 44 5.11 -3.44 1.20
CA LEU A 44 4.48 -2.96 -0.03
C LEU A 44 5.51 -2.70 -1.14
N THR A 45 6.61 -2.00 -0.85
CA THR A 45 7.66 -1.73 -1.84
C THR A 45 8.26 -3.02 -2.39
N VAL A 46 8.54 -4.01 -1.52
CA VAL A 46 9.08 -5.31 -1.95
C VAL A 46 8.07 -6.04 -2.85
N GLN A 47 6.79 -6.09 -2.46
CA GLN A 47 5.76 -6.75 -3.27
C GLN A 47 5.57 -6.09 -4.64
N MET A 48 5.61 -4.76 -4.69
CA MET A 48 5.53 -4.02 -5.95
C MET A 48 6.73 -4.33 -6.84
N ALA A 49 7.94 -4.41 -6.27
CA ALA A 49 9.14 -4.80 -7.02
C ALA A 49 9.04 -6.23 -7.57
N GLU A 50 8.57 -7.18 -6.76
CA GLU A 50 8.32 -8.57 -7.20
C GLU A 50 7.32 -8.63 -8.37
N TYR A 51 6.22 -7.88 -8.29
CA TYR A 51 5.26 -7.80 -9.40
C TYR A 51 5.80 -7.05 -10.62
N ALA A 52 6.71 -6.09 -10.44
CA ALA A 52 7.35 -5.40 -11.54
C ALA A 52 8.35 -6.27 -12.31
N GLU A 53 8.88 -7.32 -11.68
CA GLU A 53 9.76 -8.32 -12.33
C GLU A 53 8.98 -9.42 -13.05
N ASP A 54 7.71 -9.64 -12.67
CA ASP A 54 6.85 -10.62 -13.31
C ASP A 54 6.57 -10.24 -14.78
N LEU A 55 6.68 -11.22 -15.68
CA LEU A 55 6.57 -11.03 -17.14
C LEU A 55 5.12 -11.05 -17.64
N ASP A 56 4.15 -11.06 -16.73
CA ASP A 56 2.74 -11.02 -17.10
C ASP A 56 2.42 -9.77 -17.93
N PRO A 57 1.93 -9.92 -19.17
CA PRO A 57 1.56 -8.79 -20.04
C PRO A 57 0.52 -7.86 -19.43
N ILE A 58 -0.23 -8.31 -18.43
CA ILE A 58 -1.24 -7.50 -17.74
C ILE A 58 -0.64 -6.27 -17.05
N TYR A 59 0.63 -6.33 -16.64
CA TYR A 59 1.30 -5.19 -16.01
C TYR A 59 1.73 -4.12 -17.01
N ASP A 60 1.77 -4.46 -18.30
CA ASP A 60 2.07 -3.56 -19.41
C ASP A 60 0.79 -2.96 -20.01
N GLU A 61 -0.39 -3.33 -19.49
CA GLU A 61 -1.65 -2.67 -19.83
C GLU A 61 -1.77 -1.28 -19.20
N LYS A 62 -2.67 -0.46 -19.76
CA LYS A 62 -2.94 0.90 -19.29
C LYS A 62 -3.32 0.90 -17.81
N LEU A 63 -2.70 1.80 -17.05
CA LEU A 63 -2.91 1.97 -15.61
C LEU A 63 -4.40 2.15 -15.31
N ARG A 64 -4.93 1.21 -14.52
CA ARG A 64 -6.29 1.24 -13.97
C ARG A 64 -6.23 0.79 -12.52
N ILE A 65 -6.65 1.70 -11.64
CA ILE A 65 -6.68 1.45 -10.19
C ILE A 65 -8.13 1.64 -9.73
N GLU A 66 -8.73 0.59 -9.20
CA GLU A 66 -10.08 0.65 -8.64
C GLU A 66 -10.16 1.63 -7.46
N GLY A 67 -11.21 2.45 -7.44
CA GLY A 67 -11.43 3.42 -6.36
C GLY A 67 -10.48 4.63 -6.39
N VAL A 68 -9.86 4.92 -7.54
CA VAL A 68 -9.09 6.16 -7.78
C VAL A 68 -9.82 7.00 -8.82
N SER A 69 -9.90 8.31 -8.60
CA SER A 69 -10.55 9.24 -9.54
C SER A 69 -9.81 9.27 -10.88
N ASN A 70 -10.56 9.40 -11.98
CA ASN A 70 -9.99 9.57 -13.32
C ASN A 70 -9.02 10.76 -13.38
N LEU A 71 -9.24 11.82 -12.61
CA LEU A 71 -8.32 12.97 -12.56
C LEU A 71 -6.93 12.60 -12.05
N ILE A 72 -6.87 11.70 -11.05
CA ILE A 72 -5.60 11.22 -10.50
C ILE A 72 -4.94 10.28 -11.51
N LEU A 73 -5.71 9.40 -12.15
CA LEU A 73 -5.20 8.51 -13.21
C LEU A 73 -4.64 9.32 -14.39
N ASP A 74 -5.34 10.35 -14.85
CA ASP A 74 -4.88 11.22 -15.93
C ASP A 74 -3.61 11.98 -15.54
N SER A 75 -3.50 12.41 -14.28
CA SER A 75 -2.28 13.03 -13.76
C SER A 75 -1.10 12.06 -13.73
N LEU A 76 -1.33 10.80 -13.32
CA LEU A 76 -0.33 9.74 -13.33
C LEU A 76 0.14 9.41 -14.76
N ILE A 77 -0.79 9.26 -15.69
CA ILE A 77 -0.50 9.01 -17.11
C ILE A 77 0.28 10.19 -17.70
N SER A 78 -0.11 11.42 -17.39
CA SER A 78 0.57 12.64 -17.84
C SER A 78 1.99 12.78 -17.28
N ALA A 79 2.23 12.24 -16.08
CA ALA A 79 3.55 12.17 -15.45
C ALA A 79 4.45 11.05 -16.02
N GLY A 80 3.93 10.22 -16.95
CA GLY A 80 4.64 9.13 -17.60
C GLY A 80 4.39 7.74 -16.99
N PHE A 81 3.52 7.65 -15.98
CA PHE A 81 3.12 6.40 -15.32
C PHE A 81 1.87 5.83 -15.99
N ASP A 82 2.03 5.42 -17.25
CA ASP A 82 0.92 4.96 -18.10
C ASP A 82 0.54 3.49 -17.89
N THR A 83 1.40 2.70 -17.23
CA THR A 83 1.30 1.25 -17.07
C THR A 83 1.58 0.86 -15.62
N LEU A 84 1.02 -0.28 -15.18
CA LEU A 84 1.25 -0.78 -13.82
C LEU A 84 2.75 -1.04 -13.59
N ARG A 85 3.45 -1.64 -14.55
CA ARG A 85 4.89 -1.91 -14.46
C ARG A 85 5.69 -0.63 -14.22
N LYS A 86 5.44 0.42 -15.01
CA LYS A 86 6.13 1.70 -14.82
C LYS A 86 5.82 2.31 -13.46
N PHE A 87 4.60 2.20 -12.97
CA PHE A 87 4.27 2.68 -11.62
C PHE A 87 5.01 1.89 -10.53
N MET A 88 5.10 0.57 -10.66
CA MET A 88 5.74 -0.30 -9.66
C MET A 88 7.27 -0.13 -9.59
N GLN A 89 7.90 0.33 -10.67
CA GLN A 89 9.35 0.57 -10.74
C GLN A 89 9.78 1.96 -10.21
N VAL A 90 8.82 2.81 -9.85
CA VAL A 90 9.09 4.21 -9.50
C VAL A 90 9.34 4.36 -8.02
N GLU A 91 10.33 5.19 -7.69
CA GLU A 91 10.63 5.53 -6.32
C GLU A 91 9.50 6.38 -5.71
N PRO A 92 9.08 6.12 -4.45
CA PRO A 92 7.99 6.86 -3.81
C PRO A 92 8.17 8.38 -3.80
N SER A 93 9.42 8.84 -3.69
CA SER A 93 9.80 10.27 -3.71
C SER A 93 9.59 10.92 -5.07
N GLU A 94 9.81 10.19 -6.16
CA GLU A 94 9.62 10.68 -7.52
C GLU A 94 8.13 10.86 -7.85
N LEU A 95 7.30 9.90 -7.45
CA LEU A 95 5.85 9.99 -7.65
C LEU A 95 5.26 11.22 -6.94
N THR A 96 5.63 11.40 -5.67
CA THR A 96 5.16 12.52 -4.84
C THR A 96 5.57 13.87 -5.43
N SER A 97 6.75 13.91 -6.07
CA SER A 97 7.27 15.12 -6.70
C SER A 97 6.56 15.47 -8.02
N LYS A 98 6.21 14.45 -8.81
CA LYS A 98 5.57 14.63 -10.13
C LYS A 98 4.05 14.80 -10.04
N VAL A 99 3.41 14.19 -9.04
CA VAL A 99 1.95 14.23 -8.84
C VAL A 99 1.63 14.70 -7.43
N PRO A 100 1.59 16.03 -7.19
CA PRO A 100 1.29 16.57 -5.88
C PRO A 100 -0.15 16.22 -5.44
N GLY A 101 -0.31 15.88 -4.16
CA GLY A 101 -1.60 15.50 -3.58
C GLY A 101 -1.95 14.02 -3.69
N VAL A 102 -1.04 13.20 -4.21
CA VAL A 102 -1.18 11.75 -4.29
C VAL A 102 -0.16 11.08 -3.37
N ASN A 103 -0.65 10.18 -2.51
CA ASN A 103 0.21 9.35 -1.68
C ASN A 103 0.57 8.05 -2.42
N PHE A 104 1.87 7.81 -2.60
CA PHE A 104 2.38 6.60 -3.24
C PHE A 104 1.89 5.33 -2.55
N TYR A 105 1.94 5.28 -1.22
CA TYR A 105 1.64 4.06 -0.47
C TYR A 105 0.15 3.69 -0.54
N ASP A 106 -0.73 4.68 -0.57
CA ASP A 106 -2.18 4.45 -0.71
C ASP A 106 -2.54 3.88 -2.09
N LEU A 107 -1.86 4.34 -3.14
CA LEU A 107 -2.02 3.79 -4.49
C LEU A 107 -1.38 2.40 -4.61
N ALA A 108 -0.21 2.22 -4.01
CA ALA A 108 0.49 0.95 -4.01
C ALA A 108 -0.33 -0.14 -3.34
N ASP A 109 -0.94 0.15 -2.18
CA ASP A 109 -1.82 -0.79 -1.49
C ASP A 109 -3.01 -1.20 -2.37
N LYS A 110 -3.69 -0.23 -3.00
CA LYS A 110 -4.80 -0.53 -3.93
C LYS A 110 -4.37 -1.40 -5.10
N ILE A 111 -3.19 -1.15 -5.66
CA ILE A 111 -2.66 -1.95 -6.77
C ILE A 111 -2.36 -3.38 -6.31
N VAL A 112 -1.67 -3.56 -5.18
CA VAL A 112 -1.37 -4.87 -4.61
C VAL A 112 -2.65 -5.64 -4.31
N GLU A 113 -3.64 -5.00 -3.69
CA GLU A 113 -4.94 -5.61 -3.41
C GLU A 113 -5.70 -5.99 -4.69
N GLN A 114 -5.64 -5.15 -5.72
CA GLN A 114 -6.23 -5.47 -7.03
C GLN A 114 -5.56 -6.68 -7.68
N ILE A 115 -4.23 -6.78 -7.61
CA ILE A 115 -3.46 -7.93 -8.11
C ILE A 115 -3.83 -9.20 -7.34
N ARG A 116 -3.89 -9.12 -6.00
CA ARG A 116 -4.28 -10.24 -5.14
C ARG A 116 -5.69 -10.75 -5.45
N LYS A 117 -6.67 -9.85 -5.61
CA LYS A 117 -8.04 -10.22 -5.98
C LYS A 117 -8.15 -10.88 -7.36
N ARG A 118 -7.26 -10.55 -8.28
CA ARG A 118 -7.24 -11.16 -9.62
C ARG A 118 -6.56 -12.54 -9.63
N LYS A 119 -5.61 -12.77 -8.71
CA LYS A 119 -4.89 -14.05 -8.57
C LYS A 119 -5.62 -15.06 -7.66
N ALA A 120 -6.59 -14.63 -6.87
CA ALA A 120 -7.44 -15.46 -6.00
C ALA A 120 -8.69 -15.98 -6.72
#